data_AF-N9GB04-F1
#
_entry.id   AF-N9GB04-F1
#
_cell.length_a   1.000
_cell.length_b   1.000
_cell.length_c   1.000
_cell.angle_alpha   90.00
_cell.angle_beta   90.00
_cell.angle_gamma   90.00
#
_symmetry.space_group_name_H-M   'P 1'
#
loop_
_entity.id
_entity.type
_entity.pdbx_description
1 polymer ?
#
loop_
_entity_poly.entity_id
_entity_poly.type
_entity_poly.pdbx_seq_one_letter_code
_entity_poly.pdbx_strand_id
1 'polypeptide(L)'
;MQQDASKWIILFLVITTLIMCFIAIIIEINHLPKDTTIRTGHLILSVLTIISAWFLMHTIFAIHYAHDFYFALDKQQQGGLDFPNTTRPTYPDFLYFSYIIGTSAQTADVSITCQSMRVLNTLHLLLAYGFNTTILAISINVTANFISN
;
A
#
# COMPACT_ATOMS: atom_id res chain seq x y z
N MET A 1 20.36 -6.60 -13.14
CA MET A 1 20.32 -8.01 -12.69
C MET A 1 20.10 -8.12 -11.18
N GLN A 2 21.03 -7.68 -10.32
CA GLN A 2 20.85 -7.81 -8.85
C GLN A 2 19.81 -6.84 -8.25
N GLN A 3 19.61 -5.68 -8.87
CA GLN A 3 18.64 -4.67 -8.43
C GLN A 3 17.19 -5.01 -8.85
N ASP A 4 17.02 -5.71 -9.98
CA ASP A 4 15.70 -6.18 -10.42
C ASP A 4 15.17 -7.23 -9.43
N ALA A 5 16.06 -8.11 -8.93
CA ALA A 5 15.73 -9.13 -7.96
C ALA A 5 15.15 -8.55 -6.66
N SER A 6 15.75 -7.48 -6.11
CA SER A 6 15.24 -6.84 -4.89
C SER A 6 13.83 -6.27 -5.07
N LYS A 7 13.54 -5.65 -6.23
CA LYS A 7 12.21 -5.09 -6.53
C LYS A 7 11.14 -6.19 -6.61
N TRP A 8 11.45 -7.30 -7.28
CA TRP A 8 10.53 -8.43 -7.39
C TRP A 8 10.31 -9.15 -6.05
N ILE A 9 11.36 -9.28 -5.23
CA ILE A 9 11.25 -9.86 -3.89
C ILE A 9 10.34 -9.01 -3.01
N ILE A 10 10.49 -7.70 -3.03
CA ILE A 10 9.72 -6.84 -2.14
C ILE A 10 8.28 -6.70 -2.65
N LEU A 11 8.07 -6.65 -3.96
CA LEU A 11 6.73 -6.77 -4.54
C LEU A 11 6.05 -8.08 -4.11
N PHE A 12 6.76 -9.20 -4.18
CA PHE A 12 6.26 -10.50 -3.72
C PHE A 12 5.93 -10.48 -2.22
N LEU A 13 6.78 -9.86 -1.40
CA LEU A 13 6.55 -9.70 0.04
C LEU A 13 5.30 -8.87 0.33
N VAL A 14 5.10 -7.75 -0.38
CA VAL A 14 3.91 -6.91 -0.21
C VAL A 14 2.67 -7.69 -0.64
N ILE A 15 2.69 -8.33 -1.80
CA ILE A 15 1.56 -9.13 -2.30
C ILE A 15 1.19 -10.23 -1.32
N THR A 16 2.17 -11.00 -0.85
CA THR A 16 1.94 -12.08 0.12
C THR A 16 1.42 -11.55 1.45
N THR A 17 1.93 -10.41 1.94
CA THR A 17 1.43 -9.73 3.14
C THR A 17 -0.03 -9.33 2.98
N LEU A 18 -0.40 -8.72 1.85
CA LEU A 18 -1.78 -8.30 1.57
C LEU A 18 -2.72 -9.50 1.47
N ILE A 19 -2.32 -10.57 0.78
CA ILE A 19 -3.10 -11.81 0.67
C ILE A 19 -3.32 -12.42 2.05
N MET A 20 -2.27 -12.57 2.86
CA MET A 20 -2.37 -13.10 4.22
C MET A 20 -3.29 -12.24 5.09
N CYS A 21 -3.20 -10.91 4.96
CA CYS A 21 -4.07 -9.98 5.65
C CYS A 21 -5.55 -10.21 5.29
N PHE A 22 -5.88 -10.36 4.00
CA PHE A 22 -7.25 -10.63 3.58
C PHE A 22 -7.77 -11.99 4.01
N ILE A 23 -6.94 -13.02 3.94
CA ILE A 23 -7.30 -14.36 4.45
C ILE A 23 -7.62 -14.29 5.94
N ALA A 24 -6.77 -13.60 6.72
CA ALA A 24 -6.98 -13.43 8.16
C ALA A 24 -8.32 -12.73 8.46
N ILE A 25 -8.62 -11.62 7.74
CA ILE A 25 -9.87 -10.87 7.90
C ILE A 25 -11.10 -11.73 7.55
N ILE A 26 -11.04 -12.48 6.45
CA ILE A 26 -12.14 -13.36 6.03
C ILE A 26 -12.38 -14.46 7.06
N ILE A 27 -11.32 -15.07 7.59
CA ILE A 27 -11.43 -16.11 8.62
C ILE A 27 -12.04 -15.52 9.90
N GLU A 28 -11.58 -14.35 10.32
CA GLU A 28 -12.06 -13.67 11.53
C GLU A 28 -13.55 -13.30 11.42
N ILE A 29 -13.99 -12.78 10.27
CA ILE A 29 -15.40 -12.46 10.01
C ILE A 29 -16.27 -13.74 9.99
N ASN A 30 -15.78 -14.83 9.41
CA ASN A 30 -16.56 -16.08 9.32
C ASN A 30 -16.67 -16.83 10.67
N HIS A 31 -15.78 -16.56 11.62
CA HIS A 31 -15.75 -17.22 12.93
C HIS A 31 -16.10 -16.27 14.08
N LEU A 32 -16.96 -15.28 13.84
CA LEU A 32 -17.40 -14.34 14.87
C LEU A 32 -18.12 -15.08 16.03
N PRO A 33 -17.67 -14.91 17.29
CA PRO A 33 -18.32 -15.52 18.43
C PRO A 33 -19.71 -14.93 18.67
N LYS A 34 -20.60 -15.73 19.27
CA LYS A 34 -21.98 -15.31 19.59
C LYS A 34 -22.04 -14.25 20.70
N ASP A 35 -21.00 -14.17 21.53
CA ASP A 35 -20.88 -13.15 22.57
C ASP A 35 -20.59 -11.78 21.95
N THR A 36 -21.47 -10.81 22.20
CA THR A 36 -21.40 -9.46 21.64
C THR A 36 -20.12 -8.72 22.00
N THR A 37 -19.58 -8.90 23.21
CA THR A 37 -18.36 -8.20 23.66
C THR A 37 -17.15 -8.75 22.93
N ILE A 38 -17.03 -10.07 22.82
CA ILE A 38 -15.93 -10.73 22.12
C ILE A 38 -16.01 -10.44 20.61
N ARG A 39 -17.21 -10.47 20.03
CA ARG A 39 -17.48 -10.10 18.63
C ARG A 39 -16.99 -8.69 18.31
N THR A 40 -17.28 -7.73 19.18
CA THR A 40 -16.84 -6.33 19.00
C THR A 40 -15.31 -6.22 19.05
N GLY A 41 -14.67 -6.97 19.94
CA GLY A 41 -13.20 -7.03 20.03
C GLY A 41 -12.54 -7.51 18.73
N HIS A 42 -13.06 -8.59 18.13
CA HIS A 42 -12.59 -9.10 16.83
C HIS A 42 -12.74 -8.07 15.72
N LEU A 43 -13.87 -7.36 15.65
CA LEU A 43 -14.08 -6.34 14.62
C LEU A 43 -13.09 -5.18 14.74
N ILE A 44 -12.83 -4.71 15.97
CA ILE A 44 -11.83 -3.66 16.21
C ILE A 44 -10.45 -4.15 15.77
N LEU A 45 -10.09 -5.40 16.10
CA LEU A 45 -8.83 -5.99 15.70
C LEU A 45 -8.71 -6.07 14.18
N SER A 46 -9.74 -6.55 13.48
CA SER A 46 -9.76 -6.59 12.01
C SER A 46 -9.54 -5.21 11.40
N VAL A 47 -10.22 -4.18 11.92
CA VAL A 47 -10.06 -2.78 11.44
C VAL A 47 -8.63 -2.29 11.67
N LEU A 48 -8.04 -2.55 12.84
CA LEU A 48 -6.65 -2.19 13.12
C LEU A 48 -5.66 -2.91 12.21
N THR A 49 -5.92 -4.18 11.90
CA THR A 49 -5.11 -4.98 10.97
C THR A 49 -5.18 -4.41 9.56
N ILE A 50 -6.37 -4.04 9.09
CA ILE A 50 -6.57 -3.38 7.79
C ILE A 50 -5.76 -2.08 7.72
N ILE A 51 -5.91 -1.21 8.73
CA ILE A 51 -5.20 0.06 8.79
C ILE A 51 -3.69 -0.19 8.78
N SER A 52 -3.20 -1.11 9.60
CA SER A 52 -1.77 -1.44 9.68
C SER A 52 -1.21 -1.96 8.35
N ALA A 53 -1.95 -2.84 7.66
CA ALA A 53 -1.55 -3.35 6.35
C ALA A 53 -1.48 -2.24 5.29
N TRP A 54 -2.43 -1.30 5.33
CA TRP A 54 -2.45 -0.13 4.46
C TRP A 54 -1.23 0.78 4.69
N PHE A 55 -0.94 1.13 5.96
CA PHE A 55 0.24 1.91 6.34
C PHE A 55 1.55 1.23 5.92
N LEU A 56 1.64 -0.08 6.12
CA LEU A 56 2.83 -0.87 5.79
C LEU A 56 3.07 -0.89 4.28
N MET A 57 2.03 -1.12 3.48
CA MET A 57 2.13 -1.10 2.01
C MET A 57 2.72 0.24 1.51
N HIS A 58 2.16 1.36 1.95
CA HIS A 58 2.65 2.68 1.53
C HIS A 58 4.04 3.00 2.04
N THR A 59 4.38 2.58 3.26
CA THR A 59 5.74 2.73 3.80
C THR A 59 6.76 1.95 2.99
N ILE A 60 6.46 0.71 2.61
CA ILE A 60 7.35 -0.12 1.78
C ILE A 60 7.56 0.53 0.41
N PHE A 61 6.49 1.00 -0.23
CA PHE A 61 6.60 1.71 -1.52
C PHE A 61 7.38 3.02 -1.41
N ALA A 62 7.21 3.79 -0.33
CA ALA A 62 7.99 5.00 -0.10
C ALA A 62 9.50 4.72 -0.01
N ILE A 63 9.89 3.66 0.72
CA ILE A 63 11.28 3.21 0.81
C ILE A 63 11.80 2.79 -0.57
N HIS A 64 10.97 2.15 -1.40
CA HIS A 64 11.36 1.76 -2.77
C HIS A 64 11.59 2.95 -3.67
N TYR A 65 10.70 3.95 -3.61
CA TYR A 65 10.88 5.18 -4.36
C TYR A 65 12.15 5.90 -3.94
N ALA A 66 12.43 6.00 -2.64
CA ALA A 66 13.67 6.59 -2.13
C ALA A 66 14.89 5.82 -2.63
N HIS A 67 14.89 4.50 -2.47
CA HIS A 67 16.00 3.65 -2.90
C HIS A 67 16.27 3.77 -4.40
N ASP A 68 15.24 3.64 -5.24
CA ASP A 68 15.38 3.74 -6.70
C ASP A 68 15.80 5.14 -7.16
N PHE A 69 15.29 6.18 -6.51
CA PHE A 69 15.69 7.57 -6.75
C PHE A 69 17.17 7.75 -6.47
N TYR A 70 17.61 7.47 -5.24
CA TYR A 70 19.00 7.68 -4.83
C TYR A 70 19.99 6.79 -5.59
N PHE A 71 19.60 5.55 -5.87
CA PHE A 71 20.42 4.66 -6.67
C PHE A 71 20.62 5.16 -8.11
N ALA A 72 19.60 5.76 -8.72
CA ALA A 72 19.74 6.36 -10.04
C ALA A 72 20.66 7.58 -10.00
N LEU A 73 20.58 8.41 -8.94
CA LEU A 73 21.50 9.54 -8.74
C LEU A 73 22.96 9.10 -8.60
N ASP A 74 23.24 8.03 -7.84
CA ASP A 74 24.59 7.45 -7.70
C ASP A 74 25.17 7.00 -9.04
N LYS A 75 24.30 6.60 -9.98
CA LYS A 75 24.67 6.23 -11.36
C LYS A 75 24.69 7.41 -12.34
N GLN A 76 24.58 8.65 -11.85
CA GLN A 76 24.47 9.86 -12.68
C GLN A 76 23.28 9.81 -13.66
N GLN A 77 22.19 9.13 -13.28
CA GLN A 77 20.94 9.05 -14.03
C GLN A 77 19.86 9.92 -13.37
N GLN A 78 18.75 10.15 -14.09
CA GLN A 78 17.60 10.84 -13.53
C GLN A 78 16.93 9.99 -12.43
N GLY A 79 16.67 10.61 -11.27
CA GLY A 79 16.05 9.97 -10.11
C GLY A 79 14.61 9.47 -10.33
N GLY A 80 13.95 9.86 -11.41
CA GLY A 80 12.64 9.33 -11.80
C GLY A 80 11.43 9.97 -11.12
N LEU A 81 11.63 10.78 -10.09
CA LEU A 81 10.63 11.63 -9.44
C LEU A 81 11.14 13.07 -9.41
N ASP A 82 10.26 14.03 -9.69
CA ASP A 82 10.54 15.45 -9.63
C ASP A 82 9.65 16.09 -8.57
N PHE A 83 10.27 16.49 -7.46
CA PHE A 83 9.59 17.10 -6.31
C PHE A 83 9.68 18.63 -6.42
N PRO A 84 8.55 19.35 -6.28
CA PRO A 84 8.49 20.78 -6.54
C PRO A 84 9.39 21.54 -5.57
N ASN A 85 10.33 22.32 -6.12
CA ASN A 85 11.32 23.10 -5.35
C ASN A 85 12.19 22.26 -4.38
N THR A 86 12.32 20.94 -4.60
CA THR A 86 13.03 20.04 -3.68
C THR A 86 14.15 19.31 -4.42
N THR A 87 15.37 19.84 -4.32
CA THR A 87 16.56 19.26 -4.98
C THR A 87 17.11 18.01 -4.31
N ARG A 88 16.82 17.83 -3.01
CA ARG A 88 17.28 16.69 -2.20
C ARG A 88 16.13 16.14 -1.36
N PRO A 89 15.21 15.36 -1.97
CA PRO A 89 14.04 14.84 -1.29
C PRO A 89 14.44 13.86 -0.17
N THR A 90 13.78 13.97 0.97
CA THR A 90 13.97 13.15 2.15
C THR A 90 12.89 12.06 2.24
N TYR A 91 13.04 11.09 3.15
CA TYR A 91 12.04 10.01 3.33
C TYR A 91 10.58 10.50 3.45
N PRO A 92 10.27 11.60 4.18
CA PRO A 92 8.94 12.19 4.19
C PRO A 92 8.38 12.56 2.81
N ASP A 93 9.21 13.03 1.87
CA ASP A 93 8.76 13.39 0.51
C ASP A 93 8.32 12.13 -0.26
N PHE A 94 9.04 11.02 -0.10
CA PHE A 94 8.65 9.74 -0.71
C PHE A 94 7.43 9.11 -0.03
N LEU A 95 7.25 9.30 1.29
CA LEU A 95 6.02 8.93 1.98
C LEU A 95 4.85 9.75 1.45
N TYR A 96 5.01 11.07 1.34
CA TYR A 96 4.00 11.95 0.76
C TYR A 96 3.55 11.48 -0.64
N PHE A 97 4.51 11.21 -1.53
CA PHE A 97 4.22 10.66 -2.86
C PHE A 97 3.48 9.31 -2.78
N SER A 98 3.96 8.39 -1.94
CA SER A 98 3.38 7.05 -1.80
C SER A 98 1.92 7.10 -1.33
N TYR A 99 1.62 7.92 -0.32
CA TYR A 99 0.27 8.03 0.22
C TYR A 99 -0.69 8.71 -0.76
N ILE A 100 -0.22 9.70 -1.54
CA ILE A 100 -1.00 10.31 -2.61
C ILE A 100 -1.45 9.28 -3.65
N ILE A 101 -0.54 8.40 -4.07
CA ILE A 101 -0.87 7.30 -4.99
C ILE A 101 -1.92 6.37 -4.38
N GLY A 102 -1.76 6.04 -3.09
CA GLY A 102 -2.66 5.17 -2.36
C GLY A 102 -4.09 5.70 -2.15
N THR A 103 -4.21 7.01 -1.95
CA THR A 103 -5.46 7.68 -1.57
C THR A 103 -6.20 8.25 -2.76
N SER A 104 -5.48 8.89 -3.68
CA SER A 104 -6.06 9.75 -4.71
C SER A 104 -5.74 9.30 -6.14
N ALA A 105 -4.88 8.28 -6.30
CA ALA A 105 -4.47 7.74 -7.60
C ALA A 105 -3.89 8.77 -8.59
N GLN A 106 -3.52 9.97 -8.13
CA GLN A 106 -3.00 11.04 -8.97
C GLN A 106 -1.90 11.83 -8.27
N THR A 107 -0.84 12.15 -9.01
CA THR A 107 0.28 12.97 -8.54
C THR A 107 -0.06 14.46 -8.69
N ALA A 108 -0.43 15.15 -7.61
CA ALA A 108 -0.84 16.55 -7.71
C ALA A 108 0.32 17.51 -8.02
N ASP A 109 1.53 17.18 -7.56
CA ASP A 109 2.67 18.10 -7.55
C ASP A 109 4.02 17.42 -7.82
N VAL A 110 4.10 16.09 -7.69
CA VAL A 110 5.33 15.30 -7.98
C VAL A 110 5.25 14.62 -9.34
N SER A 111 6.16 14.91 -10.26
CA SER A 111 6.13 14.32 -11.61
C SER A 111 7.00 13.06 -11.73
N ILE A 112 6.51 12.04 -12.44
CA ILE A 112 7.30 10.83 -12.73
C ILE A 112 8.08 11.02 -14.05
N THR A 113 9.41 11.10 -13.96
CA THR A 113 10.27 11.52 -15.09
C THR A 113 10.87 10.37 -15.91
N CYS A 114 10.92 9.15 -15.38
CA CYS A 114 11.53 8.00 -16.07
C CYS A 114 10.61 6.77 -16.17
N GLN A 115 10.89 5.90 -17.15
CA GLN A 115 10.07 4.71 -17.43
C GLN A 115 10.08 3.69 -16.30
N SER A 116 11.23 3.43 -15.68
CA SER A 116 11.35 2.47 -14.57
C SER A 116 10.49 2.90 -13.37
N MET A 117 10.47 4.18 -13.05
CA MET A 117 9.64 4.73 -11.98
C MET A 117 8.14 4.66 -12.30
N ARG A 118 7.76 4.83 -13.59
CA ARG A 118 6.37 4.61 -14.03
C ARG A 118 5.91 3.17 -13.81
N VAL A 119 6.75 2.17 -14.12
CA VAL A 119 6.42 0.75 -13.90
C VAL A 119 6.21 0.46 -12.41
N LEU A 120 7.11 0.95 -11.55
CA LEU A 120 6.97 0.82 -10.09
C LEU A 120 5.67 1.48 -9.59
N ASN A 121 5.37 2.68 -10.08
CA ASN A 121 4.15 3.39 -9.74
C ASN A 121 2.88 2.68 -10.21
N THR A 122 2.89 2.08 -11.39
CA THR A 122 1.75 1.28 -11.88
C THR A 122 1.49 0.09 -10.96
N LEU A 123 2.53 -0.60 -10.48
CA LEU A 123 2.37 -1.71 -9.53
C LEU A 123 1.78 -1.22 -8.20
N HIS A 124 2.30 -0.11 -7.66
CA HIS A 124 1.77 0.49 -6.45
C HIS A 124 0.29 0.86 -6.60
N LEU A 125 -0.06 1.51 -7.71
CA LEU A 125 -1.43 1.91 -8.03
C LEU A 125 -2.38 0.71 -8.10
N LEU A 126 -1.99 -0.36 -8.79
CA LEU A 126 -2.81 -1.57 -8.92
C LEU A 126 -3.05 -2.24 -7.56
N LEU A 127 -2.01 -2.31 -6.71
CA LEU A 127 -2.12 -2.89 -5.37
C LEU A 127 -2.99 -2.02 -4.46
N ALA A 128 -2.78 -0.70 -4.46
CA ALA A 128 -3.59 0.21 -3.65
C ALA A 128 -5.07 0.19 -4.08
N TYR A 129 -5.33 0.20 -5.39
CA TYR A 129 -6.68 0.09 -5.92
C TYR A 129 -7.33 -1.24 -5.50
N GLY A 130 -6.67 -2.37 -5.75
CA GLY A 130 -7.18 -3.69 -5.35
C GLY A 130 -7.42 -3.80 -3.85
N PHE A 131 -6.55 -3.20 -3.03
CA PHE A 131 -6.70 -3.16 -1.58
C PHE A 131 -7.94 -2.38 -1.16
N ASN A 132 -8.11 -1.16 -1.68
CA ASN A 132 -9.27 -0.31 -1.40
C ASN A 132 -10.58 -0.96 -1.85
N THR A 133 -10.60 -1.57 -3.05
CA THR A 133 -11.77 -2.30 -3.56
C THR A 133 -12.13 -3.51 -2.70
N THR A 134 -11.12 -4.27 -2.23
CA THR A 134 -11.35 -5.44 -1.37
C THR A 134 -11.94 -5.03 -0.02
N ILE A 135 -11.43 -3.96 0.59
CA ILE A 135 -12.00 -3.42 1.84
C ILE A 135 -13.43 -2.96 1.64
N LEU A 136 -13.73 -2.29 0.53
CA LEU A 136 -15.09 -1.87 0.20
C LEU A 136 -16.03 -3.09 0.11
N ALA A 137 -15.61 -4.16 -0.58
CA ALA A 137 -16.40 -5.39 -0.70
C ALA A 137 -16.62 -6.09 0.65
N ILE A 138 -15.57 -6.20 1.48
CA ILE A 138 -15.67 -6.74 2.84
C ILE A 138 -16.61 -5.89 3.68
N SER A 139 -16.50 -4.57 3.61
CA SER A 139 -17.34 -3.64 4.38
C SER A 139 -18.82 -3.81 4.01
N ILE A 140 -19.16 -3.91 2.72
CA ILE A 140 -20.53 -4.18 2.26
C ILE A 140 -21.04 -5.51 2.82
N ASN A 141 -20.25 -6.58 2.75
CA ASN A 141 -20.62 -7.89 3.25
C ASN A 141 -20.89 -7.86 4.77
N VAL A 142 -19.99 -7.23 5.52
CA VAL A 142 -20.12 -7.07 6.98
C VAL A 142 -21.38 -6.27 7.30
N THR A 143 -21.58 -5.10 6.69
CA THR A 143 -22.77 -4.26 6.92
C THR A 143 -24.08 -4.98 6.58
N ALA A 144 -24.11 -5.75 5.49
CA ALA A 144 -25.29 -6.54 5.12
C ALA A 144 -25.64 -7.56 6.21
N ASN A 145 -24.66 -8.28 6.74
CA ASN A 145 -24.85 -9.25 7.83
C ASN A 145 -25.30 -8.60 9.16
N PHE A 146 -24.95 -7.32 9.37
CA PHE A 146 -25.37 -6.56 10.54
C PHE A 146 -26.81 -6.05 10.43
N ILE A 147 -27.26 -5.67 9.23
CA ILE A 147 -28.64 -5.19 9.00
C ILE A 147 -29.62 -6.36 8.88
N SER A 148 -29.17 -7.52 8.39
CA SER A 148 -30.02 -8.71 8.23
C SER A 148 -30.21 -9.55 9.49
N ASN A 149 -29.55 -9.20 10.60
CA ASN A 149 -29.74 -9.79 11.93
C ASN A 149 -30.51 -8.82 12.83
#